data_AF-A0A955XYZ9-F1
#
_entry.id   AF-A0A955XYZ9-F1
#
_cell.length_a   1.000
_cell.length_b   1.000
_cell.length_c   1.000
_cell.angle_alpha   90.00
_cell.angle_beta   90.00
_cell.angle_gamma   90.00
#
_symmetry.space_group_name_H-M   'P 1'
#
loop_
_entity.id
_entity.type
_entity.pdbx_description
1 polymer ?
#
loop_
_entity_poly.entity_id
_entity_poly.type
_entity_poly.pdbx_seq_one_letter_code
_entity_poly.pdbx_strand_id
1 'polypeptide(L)'
;MKQFLRLNLLIFGVLIIIGGLLWWMKPPFVLPVIDALTGEGSYSFAYPWMFAALPVLIPALVAVYVRVKNQHVAVMAYTRDDVLGTAPKSLRQRLIGLPIVLRVAAVVALTFAAARPQAAYEETREIDGMDIYIALDMSGSMRTIDLTETELRQAELEGRRPLNRFEVAKVVLKEFVQRRRERPWSDRIGMTVFARNALPQFPLTIDYSTVLWLIDQLQLTDLN
;
A
#
# COMPACT_ATOMS: atom_id res chain seq x y z
N MET A 1 -1.40 15.30 53.16
CA MET A 1 -0.86 15.95 51.93
C MET A 1 0.26 15.17 51.23
N LYS A 2 1.30 14.67 51.94
CA LYS A 2 2.45 13.96 51.32
C LYS A 2 2.15 12.62 50.60
N GLN A 3 1.12 11.87 51.00
CA GLN A 3 0.77 10.58 50.35
C GLN A 3 0.02 10.73 49.01
N PHE A 4 -0.71 11.82 48.80
CA PHE A 4 -1.40 12.09 47.53
C PHE A 4 -0.39 12.44 46.43
N LEU A 5 0.67 13.18 46.79
CA LEU A 5 1.80 13.48 45.91
C LEU A 5 2.54 12.21 45.46
N ARG A 6 2.77 11.25 46.37
CA ARG A 6 3.48 9.99 46.07
C ARG A 6 2.71 9.04 45.16
N LEU A 7 1.38 9.01 45.23
CA LEU A 7 0.55 8.16 44.36
C LEU A 7 0.48 8.73 42.93
N ASN A 8 0.37 10.06 42.79
CA ASN A 8 0.51 10.72 41.49
C ASN A 8 1.90 10.50 40.89
N LEU A 9 2.97 10.55 41.69
CA LEU A 9 4.33 10.30 41.18
C LEU A 9 4.51 8.89 40.61
N LEU A 10 3.86 7.89 41.22
CA LEU A 10 3.94 6.49 40.78
C LEU A 10 3.14 6.25 39.49
N ILE A 11 1.98 6.91 39.36
CA ILE A 11 1.17 6.88 38.13
C ILE A 11 1.92 7.61 36.99
N PHE A 12 2.54 8.76 37.28
CA PHE A 12 3.40 9.46 36.32
C PHE A 12 4.61 8.62 35.92
N GLY A 13 5.26 7.95 36.88
CA GLY A 13 6.39 7.06 36.60
C GLY A 13 6.02 5.89 35.69
N VAL A 14 4.87 5.25 35.95
CA VAL A 14 4.37 4.15 35.09
C VAL A 14 3.96 4.66 33.71
N LEU A 15 3.35 5.85 33.61
CA LEU A 15 3.03 6.48 32.32
C LEU A 15 4.30 6.85 31.53
N ILE A 16 5.37 7.29 32.19
CA ILE A 16 6.66 7.58 31.56
C ILE A 16 7.34 6.29 31.08
N ILE A 17 7.29 5.21 31.87
CA ILE A 17 7.87 3.91 31.48
C ILE A 17 7.08 3.31 30.31
N ILE A 18 5.75 3.34 30.37
CA ILE A 18 4.88 2.88 29.28
C ILE A 18 5.10 3.76 28.04
N GLY A 19 5.19 5.08 28.21
CA GLY A 19 5.47 6.02 27.12
C GLY A 19 6.84 5.80 26.47
N GLY A 20 7.88 5.55 27.27
CA GLY A 20 9.23 5.23 26.80
C GLY A 20 9.32 3.86 26.11
N LEU A 21 8.59 2.86 26.63
CA LEU A 21 8.48 1.54 26.02
C LEU A 21 7.73 1.61 24.67
N LEU A 22 6.65 2.38 24.61
CA LEU A 22 5.94 2.68 23.36
C LEU A 22 6.84 3.43 22.37
N TRP A 23 7.67 4.36 22.83
CA TRP A 23 8.63 5.07 21.97
C TRP A 23 9.68 4.13 21.36
N TRP A 24 10.17 3.17 22.16
CA TRP A 24 11.16 2.18 21.70
C TRP A 24 10.57 1.17 20.71
N MET A 25 9.30 0.78 20.89
CA MET A 25 8.64 -0.19 20.01
C MET A 25 8.22 0.36 18.64
N LYS A 26 8.25 1.68 18.43
CA LYS A 26 7.75 2.35 17.20
C LYS A 26 6.45 1.71 16.68
N PRO A 27 5.41 1.61 17.51
CA PRO A 27 4.22 0.86 17.13
C PRO A 27 3.56 1.51 15.91
N PRO A 28 2.84 0.73 15.09
CA PRO A 28 2.33 1.16 13.79
C PRO A 28 1.34 2.35 13.83
N PHE A 29 0.90 2.76 15.02
CA PHE A 29 0.04 3.93 15.22
C PHE A 29 0.78 5.23 15.60
N VAL A 30 2.06 5.17 16.02
CA VAL A 30 2.87 6.36 16.35
C VAL A 30 3.64 6.87 15.12
N LEU A 31 4.10 5.95 14.27
CA LEU A 31 4.83 6.27 13.03
C LEU A 31 4.03 7.23 12.11
N PRO A 32 2.72 7.04 11.90
CA PRO A 32 1.95 7.96 11.06
C PRO A 32 1.88 9.39 11.63
N VAL A 33 1.91 9.56 12.96
CA VAL A 33 1.92 10.91 13.59
C VAL A 33 3.25 11.60 13.42
N ILE A 34 4.35 10.87 13.63
CA ILE A 34 5.69 11.42 13.43
C ILE A 34 5.86 11.80 11.96
N ASP A 35 5.51 10.90 11.04
CA ASP A 35 5.67 11.11 9.61
C ASP A 35 4.76 12.20 9.06
N ALA A 36 3.53 12.33 9.59
CA ALA A 36 2.65 13.45 9.25
C ALA A 36 3.15 14.81 9.78
N LEU A 37 3.93 14.82 10.87
CA LEU A 37 4.51 16.04 11.44
C LEU A 37 5.86 16.41 10.82
N THR A 38 6.65 15.42 10.37
CA THR A 38 7.96 15.63 9.75
C THR A 38 7.89 15.74 8.24
N GLY A 39 6.83 15.23 7.60
CA GLY A 39 6.65 15.25 6.15
C GLY A 39 7.56 14.29 5.37
N GLU A 40 8.30 13.42 6.06
CA GLU A 40 9.36 12.57 5.48
C GLU A 40 8.98 11.09 5.35
N GLY A 41 7.74 10.69 5.68
CA GLY A 41 7.37 9.26 5.72
C GLY A 41 6.22 8.86 4.80
N SER A 42 6.20 7.56 4.45
CA SER A 42 5.17 6.92 3.61
C SER A 42 3.81 6.76 4.31
N TYR A 43 3.61 7.35 5.48
CA TYR A 43 2.37 7.22 6.25
C TYR A 43 1.59 8.53 6.22
N SER A 44 0.30 8.44 5.89
CA SER A 44 -0.61 9.58 5.89
C SER A 44 -1.88 9.26 6.67
N PHE A 45 -2.53 10.31 7.19
CA PHE A 45 -3.87 10.19 7.74
C PHE A 45 -4.88 10.67 6.72
N ALA A 46 -5.96 9.93 6.52
CA ALA A 46 -7.06 10.39 5.68
C ALA A 46 -7.77 11.61 6.30
N TYR A 47 -7.89 11.63 7.64
CA TYR A 47 -8.65 12.63 8.37
C TYR A 47 -7.86 13.20 9.56
N PRO A 48 -6.77 13.96 9.32
CA PRO A 48 -5.94 14.52 10.39
C PRO A 48 -6.70 15.52 11.27
N TRP A 49 -7.76 16.15 10.75
CA TRP A 49 -8.61 17.09 11.49
C TRP A 49 -9.33 16.44 12.68
N MET A 50 -9.43 15.10 12.74
CA MET A 50 -10.04 14.40 13.88
C MET A 50 -9.29 14.60 15.20
N PHE A 51 -7.99 14.90 15.15
CA PHE A 51 -7.22 15.21 16.36
C PHE A 51 -7.67 16.50 17.04
N ALA A 52 -8.33 17.42 16.31
CA ALA A 52 -8.93 18.63 16.89
C ALA A 52 -10.09 18.33 17.86
N ALA A 53 -10.65 17.11 17.85
CA ALA A 53 -11.69 16.70 18.79
C ALA A 53 -11.13 16.36 20.19
N LEU A 54 -9.86 15.94 20.31
CA LEU A 54 -9.24 15.58 21.59
C LEU A 54 -9.27 16.70 22.66
N PRO A 55 -8.91 17.97 22.35
CA PRO A 55 -8.96 19.04 23.34
C PRO A 55 -10.38 19.35 23.84
N VAL A 56 -11.44 18.88 23.17
CA VAL A 56 -12.83 19.00 23.63
C VAL A 56 -13.28 17.75 24.39
N LEU A 57 -12.99 16.56 23.84
CA LEU A 57 -13.43 15.29 24.40
C LEU A 57 -12.77 14.95 25.74
N ILE A 58 -11.47 15.24 25.91
CA ILE A 58 -10.76 14.93 27.15
C ILE A 58 -11.27 15.78 28.32
N PRO A 59 -11.36 17.13 28.22
CA PRO A 59 -11.90 17.95 29.31
C PRO A 59 -13.38 17.66 29.60
N ALA A 60 -14.19 17.40 28.57
CA ALA A 60 -15.59 17.03 28.77
C ALA A 60 -15.73 15.72 29.58
N LEU A 61 -14.92 14.70 29.26
CA LEU A 61 -14.93 13.43 29.97
C LEU A 61 -14.44 13.59 31.43
N VAL A 62 -13.42 14.42 31.65
CA VAL A 62 -12.94 14.76 33.01
C VAL A 62 -14.00 15.54 33.78
N ALA A 63 -14.65 16.52 33.18
CA ALA A 63 -15.70 17.32 33.81
C ALA A 63 -16.92 16.47 34.21
N VAL A 64 -17.37 15.56 33.33
CA VAL A 64 -18.43 14.60 33.64
C VAL A 64 -18.02 13.67 34.78
N TYR A 65 -16.79 13.15 34.75
CA TYR A 65 -16.28 12.30 35.83
C TYR A 65 -16.25 13.02 37.19
N VAL A 66 -15.76 14.26 37.23
CA VAL A 66 -15.75 15.09 38.45
C VAL A 66 -17.18 15.40 38.92
N ARG A 67 -18.10 15.71 38.00
CA ARG A 67 -19.49 16.01 38.33
C ARG A 67 -20.22 14.80 38.92
N VAL A 68 -20.10 13.62 38.31
CA VAL A 68 -20.70 12.37 38.81
C VAL A 68 -20.09 11.96 40.15
N LYS A 69 -18.76 12.10 40.30
CA LYS A 69 -18.11 11.83 41.58
C LYS A 69 -18.61 12.76 42.68
N ASN A 70 -18.76 14.05 42.39
CA ASN A 70 -19.22 15.05 43.36
C ASN A 70 -20.71 14.91 43.69
N GLN A 71 -21.54 14.36 42.79
CA GLN A 71 -22.96 14.08 43.05
C GLN A 71 -23.18 12.93 44.04
N HIS A 72 -22.21 12.03 44.21
CA HIS A 72 -22.27 10.95 45.21
C HIS A 72 -21.62 11.32 46.55
N VAL A 73 -21.13 12.55 46.70
CA VAL A 73 -20.72 13.08 48.00
C VAL A 73 -21.91 13.79 48.62
N ALA A 74 -22.97 13.04 48.94
CA ALA A 74 -23.85 13.46 50.02
C ALA A 74 -22.97 13.48 51.28
N VAL A 75 -22.80 14.67 51.84
CA VAL A 75 -21.92 14.96 52.97
C VAL A 75 -22.30 14.07 54.16
N MET A 76 -21.60 12.96 54.36
CA MET A 76 -21.39 12.41 55.70
C MET A 76 -20.09 13.02 56.22
N ALA A 77 -20.22 14.14 56.91
CA ALA A 77 -19.14 14.68 57.72
C ALA A 77 -18.87 13.67 58.85
N TYR A 78 -17.80 12.88 58.71
CA TYR A 78 -17.30 12.07 59.83
C TYR A 78 -16.48 12.98 60.75
N THR A 79 -16.91 13.11 62.00
CA THR A 79 -16.35 14.03 63.00
C THR A 79 -14.94 13.66 63.52
N ARG A 80 -14.23 12.69 62.92
CA ARG A 80 -12.89 12.26 63.38
C ARG A 80 -12.01 11.78 62.22
N ASP A 81 -11.18 12.69 61.72
CA ASP A 81 -10.20 12.44 60.66
C ASP A 81 -8.86 11.86 61.17
N ASP A 82 -8.70 11.74 62.48
CA ASP A 82 -7.46 11.37 63.17
C ASP A 82 -7.22 9.86 63.27
N VAL A 83 -8.26 9.02 63.12
CA VAL A 83 -8.15 7.55 63.28
C VAL A 83 -8.04 6.78 61.94
N LEU A 84 -8.30 7.42 60.80
CA LEU A 84 -8.32 6.75 59.48
C LEU A 84 -6.97 6.81 58.72
N GLY A 85 -5.97 7.51 59.25
CA GLY A 85 -4.67 7.69 58.59
C GLY A 85 -3.71 6.49 58.64
N THR A 86 -3.99 5.47 59.45
CA THR A 86 -3.06 4.37 59.79
C THR A 86 -3.43 3.02 59.17
N ALA A 87 -4.58 2.89 58.51
CA ALA A 87 -4.97 1.64 57.85
C ALA A 87 -4.21 1.44 56.51
N PRO A 88 -3.72 0.23 56.20
CA PRO A 88 -3.06 -0.05 54.93
C PRO A 88 -4.06 0.15 53.78
N LYS A 89 -3.71 1.04 52.84
CA LYS A 89 -4.53 1.30 51.65
C LYS A 89 -4.67 0.03 50.83
N SER A 90 -5.90 -0.49 50.76
CA SER A 90 -6.27 -1.62 49.91
C SER A 90 -5.91 -1.35 48.44
N LEU A 91 -5.61 -2.42 47.68
CA LEU A 91 -5.39 -2.37 46.23
C LEU A 91 -6.54 -1.64 45.51
N ARG A 92 -7.78 -1.84 45.97
CA ARG A 92 -8.97 -1.17 45.42
C ARG A 92 -8.90 0.36 45.59
N GLN A 93 -8.31 0.84 46.69
CA GLN A 93 -8.16 2.25 46.99
C GLN A 93 -7.00 2.90 46.21
N ARG A 94 -5.99 2.10 45.84
CA ARG A 94 -4.90 2.54 44.94
C ARG A 94 -5.34 2.62 43.48
N LEU A 95 -6.24 1.72 43.05
CA LEU A 95 -6.70 1.60 41.66
C LEU A 95 -7.94 2.44 41.34
N ILE A 96 -8.43 3.27 42.26
CA ILE A 96 -9.65 4.07 42.07
C ILE A 96 -9.53 5.09 40.92
N GLY A 97 -8.30 5.50 40.58
CA GLY A 97 -8.00 6.35 39.42
C GLY A 97 -7.76 5.58 38.12
N LEU A 98 -7.64 4.25 38.15
CA LEU A 98 -7.37 3.45 36.96
C LEU A 98 -8.51 3.54 35.91
N PRO A 99 -9.81 3.50 36.29
CA PRO A 99 -10.90 3.56 35.30
C PRO A 99 -10.92 4.87 34.49
N ILE A 100 -10.55 6.01 35.10
CA ILE A 100 -10.53 7.29 34.38
C ILE A 100 -9.34 7.35 33.40
N VAL A 101 -8.18 6.83 33.80
CA VAL A 101 -7.00 6.72 32.92
C VAL A 101 -7.30 5.80 31.73
N LEU A 102 -7.94 4.66 31.96
CA LEU A 102 -8.35 3.73 30.89
C LEU A 102 -9.37 4.35 29.93
N ARG A 103 -10.34 5.12 30.44
CA ARG A 103 -11.32 5.83 29.59
C ARG A 103 -10.67 6.88 28.71
N VAL A 104 -9.73 7.67 29.24
CA VAL A 104 -8.98 8.65 28.46
C VAL A 104 -8.12 7.96 27.40
N ALA A 105 -7.42 6.88 27.77
CA ALA A 105 -6.63 6.09 26.83
C ALA A 105 -7.49 5.50 25.70
N ALA A 106 -8.71 5.03 26.01
CA ALA A 106 -9.64 4.52 25.01
C ALA A 106 -10.10 5.62 24.03
N VAL A 107 -10.42 6.83 24.51
CA VAL A 107 -10.79 7.95 23.64
C VAL A 107 -9.65 8.34 22.70
N VAL A 108 -8.41 8.37 23.21
CA VAL A 108 -7.23 8.63 22.39
C VAL A 108 -7.09 7.53 21.32
N ALA A 109 -7.11 6.26 21.70
CA ALA A 109 -7.00 5.15 20.76
C ALA A 109 -8.10 5.16 19.68
N LEU A 110 -9.35 5.46 20.06
CA LEU A 110 -10.46 5.59 19.12
C LEU A 110 -10.26 6.76 18.14
N THR A 111 -9.74 7.88 18.61
CA THR A 111 -9.46 9.04 17.75
C THR A 111 -8.38 8.71 16.72
N PHE A 112 -7.33 8.00 17.14
CA PHE A 112 -6.27 7.52 16.23
C PHE A 112 -6.81 6.54 15.19
N ALA A 113 -7.64 5.58 15.62
CA ALA A 113 -8.28 4.63 14.70
C ALA A 113 -9.18 5.35 13.69
N ALA A 114 -9.94 6.35 14.14
CA ALA A 114 -10.86 7.11 13.30
C ALA A 114 -10.14 8.06 12.33
N ALA A 115 -8.98 8.62 12.71
CA ALA A 115 -8.11 9.38 11.81
C ALA A 115 -7.61 8.54 10.61
N ARG A 116 -7.79 7.22 10.67
CA ARG A 116 -7.53 6.25 9.61
C ARG A 116 -6.08 6.35 9.12
N PRO A 117 -5.11 5.80 9.88
CA PRO A 117 -3.73 5.73 9.43
C PRO A 117 -3.64 4.88 8.16
N GLN A 118 -2.98 5.41 7.14
CA GLN A 118 -2.74 4.75 5.86
C GLN A 118 -1.24 4.59 5.67
N ALA A 119 -0.81 3.37 5.33
CA ALA A 119 0.52 3.13 4.83
C ALA A 119 0.47 3.22 3.31
N ALA A 120 1.13 4.23 2.73
CA ALA A 120 1.37 4.27 1.30
C ALA A 120 2.44 3.22 0.99
N TYR A 121 2.00 2.05 0.53
CA TYR A 121 2.87 1.14 -0.20
C TYR A 121 3.03 1.70 -1.61
N GLU A 122 3.97 2.62 -1.79
CA GLU A 122 4.52 2.87 -3.10
C GLU A 122 5.46 1.69 -3.41
N GLU A 123 4.89 0.60 -3.95
CA GLU A 123 5.69 -0.31 -4.76
C GLU A 123 6.06 0.47 -6.04
N THR A 124 7.03 1.37 -5.92
CA THR A 124 7.80 1.83 -7.08
C THR A 124 8.66 0.65 -7.47
N ARG A 125 8.04 -0.37 -8.10
CA ARG A 125 8.80 -1.32 -8.89
C ARG A 125 9.39 -0.49 -10.01
N GLU A 126 10.65 -0.11 -9.86
CA GLU A 126 11.51 0.13 -10.99
C GLU A 126 11.49 -1.19 -11.79
N ILE A 127 10.53 -1.28 -12.72
CA ILE A 127 10.54 -2.32 -13.73
C ILE A 127 11.72 -1.93 -14.61
N ASP A 128 12.89 -2.40 -14.20
CA ASP A 128 14.08 -2.37 -15.03
C ASP A 128 13.72 -3.23 -16.25
N GLY A 129 13.39 -2.56 -17.35
CA GLY A 129 12.72 -3.13 -18.50
C GLY A 129 12.68 -2.10 -19.62
N MET A 130 12.89 -2.55 -20.86
CA MET A 130 12.89 -1.67 -22.02
C MET A 130 11.50 -1.58 -22.66
N ASP A 131 11.18 -0.41 -23.17
CA ASP A 131 10.03 -0.21 -24.05
C ASP A 131 10.45 -0.53 -25.49
N ILE A 132 9.86 -1.57 -26.05
CA ILE A 132 10.16 -2.06 -27.39
C ILE A 132 8.93 -1.83 -28.26
N TYR A 133 9.07 -0.97 -29.27
CA TYR A 133 7.99 -0.69 -30.22
C TYR A 133 8.33 -1.28 -31.59
N ILE A 134 7.43 -2.12 -32.11
CA ILE A 134 7.65 -2.91 -33.31
C ILE A 134 6.77 -2.35 -34.43
N ALA A 135 7.36 -2.08 -35.59
CA ALA A 135 6.63 -1.72 -36.79
C ALA A 135 6.76 -2.85 -37.82
N LEU A 136 5.64 -3.49 -38.17
CA LEU A 136 5.60 -4.61 -39.10
C LEU A 136 5.00 -4.17 -40.45
N ASP A 137 5.75 -4.38 -41.53
CA ASP A 137 5.26 -4.19 -42.90
C ASP A 137 4.28 -5.31 -43.29
N MET A 138 3.11 -4.93 -43.80
CA MET A 138 2.07 -5.81 -44.33
C MET A 138 1.70 -5.45 -45.78
N SER A 139 2.57 -4.74 -46.49
CA SER A 139 2.40 -4.40 -47.89
C SER A 139 2.41 -5.65 -48.78
N GLY A 140 1.88 -5.51 -50.00
CA GLY A 140 1.84 -6.62 -50.97
C GLY A 140 3.21 -7.24 -51.27
N SER A 141 4.30 -6.49 -51.10
CA SER A 141 5.67 -6.99 -51.27
C SER A 141 6.03 -8.13 -50.30
N MET A 142 5.37 -8.17 -49.14
CA MET A 142 5.60 -9.17 -48.09
C MET A 142 4.99 -10.55 -48.42
N ARG A 143 4.23 -10.67 -49.52
CA ARG A 143 3.78 -11.97 -50.08
C ARG A 143 4.88 -12.72 -50.83
N THR A 144 6.03 -12.08 -51.06
CA THR A 144 7.15 -12.68 -51.81
C THR A 144 7.83 -13.79 -51.02
N ILE A 145 8.32 -14.81 -51.72
CA ILE A 145 9.14 -15.89 -51.15
C ILE A 145 10.60 -15.61 -51.56
N ASP A 146 11.48 -15.42 -50.59
CA ASP A 146 12.90 -15.06 -50.80
C ASP A 146 13.81 -16.30 -50.81
N LEU A 147 13.45 -17.30 -51.61
CA LEU A 147 14.25 -18.50 -51.78
C LEU A 147 14.71 -18.60 -53.23
N THR A 148 15.95 -19.05 -53.42
CA THR A 148 16.47 -19.38 -54.75
C THR A 148 15.74 -20.61 -55.32
N GLU A 149 15.77 -20.78 -56.64
CA GLU A 149 15.08 -21.90 -57.31
C GLU A 149 15.57 -23.27 -56.79
N THR A 150 16.86 -23.38 -56.45
CA THR A 150 17.45 -24.58 -55.84
C THR A 150 16.88 -24.85 -54.45
N GLU A 151 16.74 -23.83 -53.61
CA GLU A 151 16.19 -23.94 -52.25
C GLU A 151 14.68 -24.24 -52.25
N LEU A 152 13.95 -23.70 -53.23
CA LEU A 152 12.53 -24.02 -53.45
C LEU A 152 12.35 -25.48 -53.83
N ARG A 153 13.12 -25.99 -54.80
CA ARG A 153 13.08 -27.40 -55.19
C ARG A 153 13.44 -28.31 -54.02
N GLN A 154 14.46 -27.95 -53.24
CA GLN A 154 14.83 -28.71 -52.05
C GLN A 154 13.70 -28.70 -51.00
N ALA A 155 13.03 -27.56 -50.80
CA ALA A 155 11.87 -27.45 -49.91
C ALA A 155 10.73 -28.40 -50.32
N GLU A 156 10.41 -28.42 -51.60
CA GLU A 156 9.36 -29.28 -52.15
C GLU A 156 9.72 -30.77 -52.02
N LEU A 157 10.99 -31.13 -52.26
CA LEU A 157 11.50 -32.51 -52.09
C LEU A 157 11.43 -32.98 -50.62
N GLU A 158 11.66 -32.07 -49.67
CA GLU A 158 11.50 -32.31 -48.23
C GLU A 158 10.02 -32.31 -47.79
N GLY A 159 9.09 -32.04 -48.71
CA GLY A 159 7.66 -31.96 -48.43
C GLY A 159 7.25 -30.72 -47.61
N ARG A 160 8.12 -29.70 -47.51
CA ARG A 160 7.84 -28.46 -46.78
C ARG A 160 7.32 -27.37 -47.73
N ARG A 161 6.28 -26.65 -47.31
CA ARG A 161 5.82 -25.45 -48.01
C ARG A 161 6.78 -24.28 -47.73
N PRO A 162 7.33 -23.61 -48.75
CA PRO A 162 8.11 -22.40 -48.53
C PRO A 162 7.24 -21.28 -47.97
N LEU A 163 7.79 -20.55 -47.00
CA LEU A 163 7.11 -19.44 -46.34
C LEU A 163 7.39 -18.13 -47.07
N ASN A 164 6.40 -17.25 -47.14
CA ASN A 164 6.63 -15.88 -47.63
C ASN A 164 7.30 -14.99 -46.55
N ARG A 165 7.79 -13.81 -46.95
CA ARG A 165 8.45 -12.84 -46.06
C ARG A 165 7.64 -12.55 -44.80
N PHE A 166 6.33 -12.36 -44.93
CA PHE A 166 5.44 -12.08 -43.79
C PHE A 166 5.33 -13.26 -42.82
N GLU A 167 5.18 -14.47 -43.33
CA GLU A 167 5.12 -15.69 -42.52
C GLU A 167 6.43 -15.90 -41.77
N VAL A 168 7.57 -15.68 -42.42
CA VAL A 168 8.88 -15.71 -41.77
C VAL A 168 8.99 -14.63 -40.69
N ALA A 169 8.57 -13.39 -40.99
CA ALA A 169 8.57 -12.29 -40.02
C ALA A 169 7.71 -12.60 -38.78
N LYS A 170 6.53 -13.22 -38.94
CA LYS A 170 5.69 -13.67 -37.82
C LYS A 170 6.43 -14.69 -36.94
N VAL A 171 7.13 -15.65 -37.53
CA VAL A 171 7.90 -16.67 -36.79
C VAL A 171 9.01 -16.00 -35.98
N VAL A 172 9.82 -15.16 -36.62
CA VAL A 172 10.92 -14.43 -35.97
C VAL A 172 10.41 -13.52 -34.85
N LEU A 173 9.28 -12.86 -35.09
CA LEU A 173 8.65 -11.98 -34.11
C LEU A 173 8.14 -12.74 -32.89
N LYS A 174 7.51 -13.91 -33.08
CA LYS A 174 7.09 -14.77 -31.97
C LYS A 174 8.28 -15.26 -31.15
N GLU A 175 9.35 -15.72 -31.81
CA GLU A 175 10.58 -16.13 -31.13
C GLU A 175 11.20 -14.96 -30.35
N PHE A 176 11.21 -13.75 -30.93
CA PHE A 176 11.65 -12.55 -30.26
C PHE A 176 10.84 -12.29 -28.97
N VAL A 177 9.50 -12.29 -29.05
CA VAL A 177 8.62 -12.07 -27.89
C VAL A 177 8.80 -13.16 -26.84
N GLN A 178 8.94 -14.43 -27.23
CA GLN A 178 9.20 -15.53 -26.30
C GLN A 178 10.52 -15.35 -25.55
N ARG A 179 11.60 -14.99 -26.26
CA ARG A 179 12.90 -14.69 -25.63
C ARG A 179 12.85 -13.50 -24.68
N ARG A 180 11.96 -12.52 -24.92
CA ARG A 180 11.73 -11.41 -23.98
C ARG A 180 11.00 -11.85 -22.72
N ARG A 181 9.97 -12.69 -22.87
CA ARG A 181 9.25 -13.27 -21.74
C ARG A 181 10.14 -14.07 -20.78
N GLU A 182 11.19 -14.70 -21.30
CA GLU A 182 12.14 -15.51 -20.52
C GLU A 182 13.17 -14.68 -19.74
N ARG A 183 13.25 -13.36 -19.97
CA ARG A 183 14.21 -12.51 -19.26
C ARG A 183 13.78 -12.24 -17.81
N PRO A 184 14.75 -11.96 -16.93
CA PRO A 184 14.46 -11.55 -15.54
C PRO A 184 13.68 -10.21 -15.46
N TRP A 185 13.85 -9.38 -16.48
CA TRP A 185 13.28 -8.04 -16.63
C TRP A 185 11.95 -8.07 -17.38
N SER A 186 11.02 -7.19 -17.02
CA SER A 186 9.72 -7.11 -17.69
C SER A 186 9.71 -6.04 -18.77
N ASP A 187 10.22 -6.39 -19.96
CA ASP A 187 10.16 -5.54 -21.15
C ASP A 187 8.69 -5.30 -21.59
N ARG A 188 8.34 -4.07 -21.95
CA ARG A 188 7.01 -3.76 -22.53
C ARG A 188 7.12 -3.79 -24.05
N ILE A 189 6.15 -4.44 -24.69
CA ILE A 189 6.12 -4.56 -26.16
C ILE A 189 4.87 -3.90 -26.71
N GLY A 190 5.05 -3.04 -27.70
CA GLY A 190 3.99 -2.41 -28.48
C GLY A 190 4.19 -2.71 -29.96
N MET A 191 3.13 -2.69 -30.75
CA MET A 191 3.24 -2.99 -32.18
C MET A 191 2.27 -2.18 -33.02
N THR A 192 2.77 -1.67 -34.15
CA THR A 192 1.97 -1.13 -35.24
C THR A 192 2.20 -1.99 -36.48
N VAL A 193 1.14 -2.17 -37.27
CA VAL A 193 1.23 -2.74 -38.61
C VAL A 193 1.05 -1.63 -39.63
N PHE A 194 1.78 -1.70 -40.74
CA PHE A 194 1.66 -0.68 -41.79
C PHE A 194 1.64 -1.30 -43.19
N ALA A 195 0.82 -0.70 -44.06
CA ALA A 195 0.84 -0.93 -45.50
C ALA A 195 0.55 0.40 -46.20
N ARG A 196 -0.66 0.59 -46.74
CA ARG A 196 -1.13 1.92 -47.19
C ARG A 196 -1.33 2.87 -46.00
N ASN A 197 -1.90 2.35 -44.92
CA ASN A 197 -2.13 3.07 -43.66
C ASN A 197 -1.35 2.37 -42.54
N ALA A 198 -0.97 3.12 -41.51
CA ALA A 198 -0.39 2.58 -40.28
C ALA A 198 -1.47 2.48 -39.20
N LEU A 199 -1.68 1.28 -38.67
CA LEU A 199 -2.67 1.01 -37.63
C LEU A 199 -1.96 0.45 -36.39
N PRO A 200 -2.20 1.02 -35.19
CA PRO A 200 -1.69 0.45 -33.96
C PRO A 200 -2.43 -0.85 -33.67
N GLN A 201 -1.68 -1.95 -33.52
CA GLN A 201 -2.26 -3.26 -33.23
C GLN A 201 -2.48 -3.42 -31.72
N PHE A 202 -1.52 -2.99 -30.91
CA PHE A 202 -1.64 -2.92 -29.45
C PHE A 202 -0.65 -1.91 -28.86
N PRO A 203 -1.01 -1.24 -27.75
CA PRO A 203 -0.11 -0.36 -27.02
C PRO A 203 0.98 -1.16 -26.27
N LEU A 204 1.97 -0.47 -25.70
CA LEU A 204 3.01 -1.08 -24.84
C LEU A 204 2.38 -1.88 -23.71
N THR A 205 2.68 -3.18 -23.66
CA THR A 205 2.15 -4.12 -22.66
C THR A 205 3.18 -5.16 -22.22
N ILE A 206 3.01 -5.70 -21.01
CA ILE A 206 3.76 -6.85 -20.47
C ILE A 206 3.00 -8.18 -20.64
N ASP A 207 1.78 -8.16 -21.21
CA ASP A 207 1.00 -9.38 -21.45
C ASP A 207 1.51 -10.10 -22.72
N TYR A 208 2.59 -10.86 -22.54
CA TYR A 208 3.23 -11.60 -23.63
C TYR A 208 2.32 -12.66 -24.27
N SER A 209 1.38 -13.24 -23.52
CA SER A 209 0.44 -14.22 -24.05
C SER A 209 -0.54 -13.61 -25.04
N THR A 210 -1.11 -12.46 -24.70
CA THR A 210 -2.01 -11.72 -25.58
C THR A 210 -1.27 -11.21 -26.81
N VAL A 211 -0.03 -10.73 -26.64
CA VAL A 211 0.83 -10.32 -27.76
C VAL A 211 1.07 -11.49 -28.74
N LEU A 212 1.45 -12.67 -28.26
CA LEU A 212 1.70 -13.84 -29.11
C LEU A 212 0.43 -14.28 -29.85
N TRP A 213 -0.73 -14.24 -29.18
CA TRP A 213 -2.01 -14.52 -29.80
C TRP A 213 -2.36 -13.51 -30.89
N LEU A 214 -2.19 -12.20 -30.63
CA LEU A 214 -2.44 -11.14 -31.61
C LEU A 214 -1.55 -11.29 -32.85
N ILE A 215 -0.26 -11.60 -32.67
CA ILE A 215 0.65 -11.87 -33.79
C ILE A 215 0.16 -13.07 -34.61
N ASP A 216 -0.33 -14.12 -33.96
CA ASP A 216 -0.83 -15.30 -34.65
C ASP A 216 -2.06 -15.00 -35.54
N GLN A 217 -2.94 -14.13 -35.06
CA GLN A 217 -4.14 -13.71 -35.78
C GLN A 217 -3.85 -12.77 -36.97
N LEU A 218 -2.64 -12.22 -37.10
CA LEU A 218 -2.31 -11.36 -38.24
C LEU A 218 -2.35 -12.14 -39.55
N GLN A 219 -3.11 -11.63 -40.51
CA GLN A 219 -3.19 -12.15 -41.86
C GLN A 219 -2.85 -11.04 -42.85
N LEU A 220 -2.23 -11.38 -43.99
CA LEU A 220 -1.99 -10.45 -45.07
C LEU A 220 -3.32 -10.10 -45.77
N THR A 221 -4.12 -9.28 -45.11
CA THR A 221 -5.29 -8.64 -45.66
C THR A 221 -4.88 -7.31 -46.26
N ASP A 222 -5.47 -6.92 -47.39
CA ASP A 222 -5.28 -5.58 -47.92
C ASP A 222 -5.88 -4.59 -46.91
N LEU A 223 -5.02 -3.92 -46.13
CA LEU A 223 -5.40 -2.83 -45.23
C LEU A 223 -5.88 -1.66 -46.11
N ASN A 224 -7.12 -1.76 -46.59
CA ASN A 224 -7.83 -0.77 -47.42
C ASN A 224 -8.41 0.35 -46.55
#